data_AF-A0AA95S8V9-F1
#
_entry.id   AF-A0AA95S8V9-F1
#
_cell.length_a   1.000
_cell.length_b   1.000
_cell.length_c   1.000
_cell.angle_alpha   90.00
_cell.angle_beta   90.00
_cell.angle_gamma   90.00
#
_symmetry.space_group_name_H-M   'P 1'
#
loop_
_entity.id
_entity.type
_entity.pdbx_description
1 polymer ?
#
loop_
_entity_poly.entity_id
_entity_poly.type
_entity_poly.pdbx_seq_one_letter_code
_entity_poly.pdbx_strand_id
1 'polypeptide(L)'
;MASVETSKKIESIVHPKVRNIVRVCVEQGCMFKAHPSNPNLVHLFDPVQRKKIIGDINLLSERGYFTLEVENGRFKPFRNEILGLDINHSDFEEHVLKRLKR
;
A
#
# COMPACT_ATOMS: atom_id res chain seq x y z
N MET A 1 12.65 -7.39 -11.88
CA MET A 1 13.60 -6.75 -10.95
C MET A 1 13.16 -5.33 -10.73
N ALA A 2 12.90 -4.91 -9.49
CA ALA A 2 12.61 -3.52 -9.19
C ALA A 2 13.84 -2.66 -9.50
N SER A 3 13.65 -1.44 -10.02
CA SER A 3 14.79 -0.53 -10.22
C SER A 3 15.46 -0.21 -8.87
N VAL A 4 16.75 0.17 -8.89
CA VAL A 4 17.49 0.57 -7.67
C VAL A 4 16.75 1.68 -6.92
N GLU A 5 16.15 2.63 -7.64
CA GLU A 5 15.34 3.70 -7.07
C GLU A 5 14.07 3.18 -6.38
N THR A 6 13.39 2.21 -7.00
CA THR A 6 12.20 1.58 -6.42
C THR A 6 12.55 0.84 -5.14
N SER A 7 13.68 0.14 -5.11
CA SER A 7 14.15 -0.60 -3.94
C SER A 7 14.44 0.34 -2.77
N LYS A 8 15.16 1.44 -3.02
CA LYS A 8 15.40 2.49 -2.00
C LYS A 8 14.10 3.09 -1.46
N LYS A 9 13.10 3.26 -2.33
CA LYS A 9 11.78 3.79 -1.94
C LYS A 9 10.96 2.80 -1.12
N ILE A 10 11.11 1.49 -1.34
CA ILE A 10 10.53 0.47 -0.46
C ILE A 10 11.22 0.53 0.91
N GLU A 11 12.56 0.56 0.93
CA GLU A 11 13.35 0.60 2.16
C GLU A 11 13.10 1.83 3.02
N SER A 12 12.72 2.96 2.41
CA SER A 12 12.40 4.20 3.14
C SER A 12 11.05 4.16 3.86
N ILE A 13 10.19 3.17 3.61
CA ILE A 13 8.92 3.00 4.33
C ILE A 13 9.23 2.59 5.77
N VAL A 14 8.88 3.44 6.73
CA VAL A 14 9.20 3.23 8.15
C VAL A 14 8.49 2.01 8.73
N HIS A 15 7.19 1.86 8.49
CA HIS A 15 6.43 0.77 9.10
C HIS A 15 6.71 -0.59 8.41
N PRO A 16 7.14 -1.63 9.14
CA PRO A 16 7.60 -2.90 8.55
C PRO A 16 6.51 -3.63 7.76
N LYS A 17 5.26 -3.68 8.27
CA LYS A 17 4.16 -4.34 7.56
C LYS A 17 3.74 -3.62 6.27
N VAL A 18 3.67 -2.29 6.30
CA VAL A 18 3.39 -1.48 5.09
C VAL A 18 4.52 -1.68 4.08
N ARG A 19 5.78 -1.68 4.53
CA ARG A 19 6.95 -1.96 3.69
C ARG A 19 6.82 -3.31 2.99
N ASN A 20 6.47 -4.36 3.73
CA ASN A 20 6.32 -5.70 3.16
C ASN A 20 5.16 -5.81 2.17
N ILE A 21 3.97 -5.29 2.51
CA ILE A 21 2.82 -5.24 1.59
C ILE A 21 3.23 -4.54 0.28
N VAL A 22 3.86 -3.38 0.39
CA VAL A 22 4.32 -2.60 -0.77
C VAL A 22 5.36 -3.36 -1.58
N ARG A 23 6.35 -3.99 -0.93
CA ARG A 23 7.36 -4.83 -1.57
C ARG A 23 6.71 -5.93 -2.40
N VAL A 24 5.80 -6.70 -1.80
CA VAL A 24 5.10 -7.81 -2.48
C VAL A 24 4.31 -7.31 -3.69
N CYS A 25 3.60 -6.18 -3.57
CA CYS A 25 2.87 -5.59 -4.69
C CYS A 25 3.81 -5.13 -5.83
N VAL A 26 4.94 -4.52 -5.50
CA VAL A 26 5.94 -4.09 -6.50
C VAL A 26 6.59 -5.29 -7.19
N GLU A 27 6.88 -6.36 -6.45
CA GLU A 27 7.39 -7.62 -7.01
C GLU A 27 6.40 -8.26 -7.98
N GLN A 28 5.09 -8.04 -7.79
CA GLN A 28 4.02 -8.44 -8.70
C GLN A 28 3.80 -7.48 -9.88
N GLY A 29 4.61 -6.41 -10.00
CA GLY A 29 4.57 -5.47 -11.13
C GLY A 29 3.83 -4.17 -10.85
N CYS A 30 3.40 -3.90 -9.61
CA CYS A 30 2.83 -2.60 -9.25
C CYS A 30 3.90 -1.49 -9.25
N MET A 31 3.45 -0.27 -9.50
CA MET A 31 4.32 0.91 -9.61
C MET A 31 3.95 1.95 -8.57
N PHE A 32 4.94 2.65 -8.04
CA PHE A 32 4.69 3.85 -7.25
C PHE A 32 4.20 4.99 -8.14
N LYS A 33 3.15 5.69 -7.70
CA LYS A 33 2.76 7.01 -8.21
C LYS A 33 2.78 8.04 -7.10
N ALA A 34 3.25 9.25 -7.39
CA ALA A 34 3.19 10.36 -6.45
C ALA A 34 1.72 10.75 -6.19
N HIS A 35 1.40 11.12 -4.95
CA HIS A 35 0.11 11.71 -4.65
C HIS A 35 0.06 13.14 -5.23
N PRO A 36 -1.00 13.52 -5.96
CA PRO A 36 -1.04 14.79 -6.73
C PRO A 36 -0.92 16.04 -5.86
N SER A 37 -1.43 15.98 -4.62
CA SER A 37 -1.48 17.14 -3.71
C SER A 37 -0.59 17.02 -2.47
N ASN A 38 0.13 15.91 -2.28
CA ASN A 38 0.93 15.70 -1.06
C ASN A 38 2.21 14.92 -1.37
N PRO A 39 3.38 15.56 -1.38
CA PRO A 39 4.64 14.91 -1.75
C PRO A 39 5.09 13.82 -0.77
N ASN A 40 4.56 13.82 0.47
CA ASN A 40 4.89 12.82 1.49
C ASN A 40 4.07 11.53 1.35
N LEU A 41 3.07 11.54 0.47
CA LEU A 41 2.20 10.39 0.21
C LEU A 41 2.47 9.82 -1.17
N VAL A 42 2.33 8.50 -1.26
CA VAL A 42 2.42 7.78 -2.53
C VAL A 42 1.24 6.83 -2.69
N HIS A 43 1.04 6.40 -3.92
CA HIS A 43 0.05 5.40 -4.31
C HIS A 43 0.77 4.21 -4.92
N LEU A 44 0.17 3.02 -4.80
CA LEU A 44 0.50 1.89 -5.66
C LEU A 44 -0.53 1.75 -6.76
N PHE A 45 -0.03 1.71 -7.99
CA PHE A 45 -0.80 1.58 -9.21
C PHE A 45 -0.48 0.23 -9.87
N ASP A 46 -1.52 -0.53 -10.18
CA ASP A 46 -1.43 -1.75 -10.95
C ASP A 46 -1.56 -1.40 -12.45
N PRO A 47 -0.51 -1.57 -13.27
CA PRO A 47 -0.55 -1.29 -14.70
C PRO A 47 -1.43 -2.28 -15.50
N VAL A 48 -1.60 -3.51 -15.01
CA VAL A 48 -2.40 -4.54 -15.68
C VAL A 48 -3.88 -4.18 -15.57
N GLN A 49 -4.33 -3.85 -14.35
CA GLN A 49 -5.71 -3.43 -14.09
C GLN A 49 -5.95 -1.94 -14.39
N ARG A 50 -4.90 -1.18 -14.70
CA ARG A 50 -4.92 0.28 -14.93
C ARG A 50 -5.57 1.07 -13.80
N LYS A 51 -5.45 0.61 -12.56
CA LYS A 51 -6.06 1.25 -11.38
C LYS A 51 -5.08 1.41 -10.22
N LYS A 52 -5.40 2.36 -9.35
CA LYS A 52 -4.78 2.45 -8.02
C LYS A 52 -5.27 1.27 -7.18
N ILE A 53 -4.36 0.58 -6.49
CA ILE A 53 -4.72 -0.54 -5.60
C ILE A 53 -4.49 -0.20 -4.12
N ILE A 54 -3.53 0.68 -3.83
CA ILE A 54 -3.30 1.24 -2.50
C ILE A 54 -3.12 2.75 -2.63
N GLY A 55 -3.86 3.51 -1.82
CA GLY A 55 -3.77 4.96 -1.75
C GLY A 55 -3.03 5.46 -0.51
N ASP A 56 -2.68 6.74 -0.53
CA ASP A 56 -2.24 7.54 0.62
C ASP A 56 -1.21 6.88 1.55
N ILE A 57 -0.25 6.15 0.97
CA ILE A 57 0.80 5.48 1.72
C ILE A 57 1.73 6.55 2.28
N ASN A 58 1.79 6.65 3.60
CA ASN A 58 2.71 7.56 4.28
C ASN A 58 4.03 6.85 4.55
N LEU A 59 5.07 7.24 3.81
CA LEU A 59 6.40 6.64 3.90
C LEU A 59 7.04 6.83 5.28
N LEU A 60 6.72 7.92 5.98
CA LEU A 60 7.33 8.31 7.25
C LEU A 60 6.49 7.89 8.47
N SER A 61 5.32 7.28 8.28
CA SER A 61 4.43 6.96 9.39
C SER A 61 4.85 5.70 10.13
N GLU A 62 5.27 5.85 11.38
CA GLU A 62 5.49 4.73 12.32
C GLU A 62 4.21 3.96 12.68
N ARG A 63 3.03 4.55 12.45
CA ARG A 63 1.74 3.90 12.69
C ARG A 63 1.23 3.10 11.48
N GLY A 64 1.95 3.16 10.35
CA GLY A 64 1.64 2.39 9.15
C GLY A 64 0.31 2.77 8.49
N TYR A 65 0.22 3.99 7.96
CA TYR A 65 -1.01 4.49 7.32
C TYR A 65 -1.04 4.31 5.80
N PHE A 66 -2.18 3.83 5.29
CA PHE A 66 -2.54 3.79 3.86
C PHE A 66 -4.07 3.71 3.67
N THR A 67 -4.54 3.85 2.44
CA THR A 67 -5.96 3.67 2.09
C THR A 67 -6.15 2.51 1.11
N LEU A 68 -7.28 1.81 1.22
CA LEU A 68 -7.67 0.71 0.34
C LEU A 68 -8.99 1.03 -0.38
N GLU A 69 -9.13 0.50 -1.59
CA GLU A 69 -10.38 0.57 -2.35
C GLU A 69 -11.47 -0.26 -1.66
N VAL A 70 -12.66 0.33 -1.52
CA VAL A 70 -13.89 -0.33 -1.08
C VAL A 70 -14.86 -0.49 -2.25
N GLU A 71 -15.97 -1.21 -2.07
CA GLU A 71 -16.84 -1.69 -3.16
C GLU A 71 -17.41 -0.61 -4.09
N ASN A 72 -17.46 0.65 -3.65
CA ASN A 72 -17.93 1.78 -4.46
C ASN A 72 -16.79 2.55 -5.17
N GLY A 73 -15.59 1.97 -5.25
CA GLY A 73 -14.40 2.60 -5.85
C GLY A 73 -13.79 3.72 -5.00
N ARG A 74 -14.32 4.00 -3.81
CA ARG A 74 -13.73 4.98 -2.89
C ARG A 74 -12.56 4.37 -2.14
N PHE A 75 -11.59 5.21 -1.79
CA PHE A 75 -10.49 4.84 -0.92
C PHE A 75 -10.81 5.25 0.50
N LYS A 76 -10.70 4.31 1.43
CA LYS A 76 -10.88 4.56 2.87
C LYS A 76 -9.62 4.20 3.64
N PRO A 77 -9.37 4.82 4.81
CA PRO A 77 -8.29 4.41 5.69
C PRO A 77 -8.38 2.91 6.01
N PHE A 78 -7.25 2.22 5.92
CA PHE A 78 -7.20 0.76 6.12
C PHE A 78 -7.60 0.28 7.53
N ARG A 79 -7.64 1.20 8.52
CA ARG A 79 -7.99 0.90 9.93
C ARG A 79 -9.34 0.16 10.00
N ASN A 80 -9.63 -0.45 11.16
CA ASN A 80 -10.76 -1.34 11.50
C ASN A 80 -12.05 -1.28 10.65
N GLU A 81 -12.41 -0.12 10.09
CA GLU A 81 -13.49 0.06 9.12
C GLU A 81 -13.43 -0.84 7.87
N ILE A 82 -12.25 -1.24 7.36
CA ILE A 82 -12.17 -2.03 6.11
C ILE A 82 -11.86 -3.51 6.35
N LEU A 83 -10.86 -3.80 7.18
CA LEU A 83 -10.38 -5.17 7.40
C LEU A 83 -10.89 -5.77 8.71
N GLY A 84 -11.44 -4.97 9.64
CA GLY A 84 -11.76 -5.42 11.00
C GLY A 84 -10.54 -5.89 11.80
N LEU A 85 -9.33 -5.64 11.31
CA LEU A 85 -8.07 -6.16 11.82
C LEU A 85 -7.11 -5.01 12.15
N ASP A 86 -6.56 -5.04 13.36
CA ASP A 86 -5.51 -4.11 13.78
C ASP A 86 -4.22 -4.38 13.02
N ILE A 87 -3.45 -3.32 12.72
CA ILE A 87 -2.18 -3.45 12.00
C ILE A 87 -1.19 -4.36 12.73
N ASN A 88 -1.26 -4.46 14.06
CA ASN A 88 -0.36 -5.29 14.85
C ASN A 88 -0.72 -6.79 14.79
N HIS A 89 -1.93 -7.15 14.34
CA HIS A 89 -2.36 -8.54 14.21
C HIS A 89 -1.45 -9.34 13.27
N SER A 90 -1.10 -10.58 13.61
CA SER A 90 -0.20 -11.44 12.82
C SER A 90 -0.63 -11.56 11.36
N ASP A 91 -1.92 -11.77 11.14
CA ASP A 91 -2.48 -12.08 9.82
C ASP A 91 -2.82 -10.84 8.98
N PHE A 92 -2.47 -9.65 9.48
CA PHE A 92 -2.84 -8.38 8.85
C PHE A 92 -2.37 -8.30 7.39
N GLU A 93 -1.11 -8.62 7.14
CA GLU A 93 -0.50 -8.52 5.80
C GLU A 93 -1.15 -9.50 4.83
N GLU A 94 -1.42 -10.72 5.28
CA GLU A 94 -2.09 -11.74 4.48
C GLU A 94 -3.50 -11.29 4.07
N HIS A 95 -4.27 -10.71 4.99
CA HIS A 95 -5.62 -10.21 4.70
C HIS A 95 -5.59 -9.06 3.70
N VAL A 96 -4.66 -8.11 3.85
CA VAL A 96 -4.48 -7.02 2.88
C VAL A 96 -4.15 -7.60 1.50
N LEU A 97 -3.16 -8.49 1.42
CA LEU A 97 -2.71 -9.06 0.14
C LEU A 97 -3.79 -9.93 -0.51
N LYS A 98 -4.56 -10.72 0.25
CA LYS A 98 -5.71 -11.47 -0.26
C LYS A 98 -6.77 -10.56 -0.85
N ARG A 99 -7.05 -9.42 -0.21
CA ARG A 99 -8.00 -8.43 -0.71
C ARG A 99 -7.52 -7.80 -2.01
N LEU A 100 -6.23 -7.51 -2.14
CA LEU A 100 -5.65 -6.89 -3.35
C LEU A 100 -5.61 -7.82 -4.56
N LYS A 101 -5.68 -9.14 -4.35
CA LYS A 101 -5.75 -10.15 -5.43
C LYS A 101 -7.16 -10.39 -5.98
N ARG A 102 -8.20 -9.82 -5.37
CA ARG A 102 -9.58 -9.86 -5.89
C ARG A 102 -9.77 -8.85 -7.01
#